data_AF-A0AAP1C356-F1
#
_entry.id   AF-A0AAP1C356-F1
#
_cell.length_a   1.000
_cell.length_b   1.000
_cell.length_c   1.000
_cell.angle_alpha   90.00
_cell.angle_beta   90.00
_cell.angle_gamma   90.00
#
_symmetry.space_group_name_H-M   'P 1'
#
loop_
_entity.id
_entity.type
_entity.pdbx_description
1 polymer ?
#
loop_
_entity_poly.entity_id
_entity_poly.type
_entity_poly.pdbx_seq_one_letter_code
_entity_poly.pdbx_strand_id
1 'polypeptide(L)'
;MTQTDLLSYLVTSQLAARMRGGAWLTVSQLVGALRAWLACHHAECDWLDRIRIAHASALIAEGIYEVASRYGDPDSGERIRIDLDAPELQALRARCDVLLQRIDGDRDVDAR
;
A
#
# COMPACT_ATOMS: atom_id res chain seq x y z
N MET A 1 8.79 2.30 15.49
CA MET A 1 8.11 2.79 14.28
C MET A 1 8.22 1.71 13.22
N THR A 2 7.13 1.33 12.56
CA THR A 2 7.00 0.00 11.93
C THR A 2 6.98 0.04 10.39
N GLN A 3 7.35 -1.05 9.73
CA GLN A 3 7.19 -1.20 8.27
C GLN A 3 5.72 -1.07 7.84
N THR A 4 4.79 -1.46 8.70
CA THR A 4 3.35 -1.28 8.49
C THR A 4 3.00 0.20 8.34
N ASP A 5 3.67 1.10 9.06
CA ASP A 5 3.46 2.54 8.94
C ASP A 5 3.98 3.06 7.60
N LEU A 6 5.16 2.59 7.16
CA LEU A 6 5.71 2.92 5.84
C LEU A 6 4.81 2.38 4.72
N LEU A 7 4.37 1.13 4.82
CA LEU A 7 3.47 0.53 3.84
C LEU A 7 2.15 1.32 3.75
N SER A 8 1.54 1.62 4.89
CA SER A 8 0.30 2.40 4.95
C SER A 8 0.47 3.78 4.35
N TYR A 9 1.60 4.45 4.62
CA TYR A 9 1.94 5.72 4.01
C TYR A 9 2.06 5.63 2.48
N LEU A 10 2.74 4.61 1.97
CA LEU A 10 2.91 4.43 0.53
C LEU A 10 1.61 4.06 -0.18
N VAL A 11 0.78 3.18 0.42
CA VAL A 11 -0.58 2.87 -0.07
C VAL A 11 -1.42 4.15 -0.15
N THR A 12 -1.40 4.96 0.91
CA THR A 12 -2.13 6.23 0.94
C THR A 12 -1.61 7.19 -0.13
N SER A 13 -0.30 7.24 -0.34
CA SER A 13 0.32 8.10 -1.36
C SER A 13 -0.06 7.65 -2.78
N GLN A 14 -0.13 6.34 -3.03
CA GLN A 14 -0.59 5.78 -4.30
C GLN A 14 -2.05 6.12 -4.59
N LEU A 15 -2.94 5.87 -3.62
CA LEU A 15 -4.36 6.21 -3.74
C LEU A 15 -4.56 7.71 -3.95
N ALA A 16 -3.82 8.54 -3.19
CA ALA A 16 -3.89 9.97 -3.32
C ALA A 16 -3.45 10.48 -4.70
N ALA A 17 -2.41 9.88 -5.29
CA ALA A 17 -1.99 10.18 -6.66
C ALA A 17 -3.06 9.78 -7.67
N ARG A 18 -3.64 8.57 -7.51
CA ARG A 18 -4.67 8.05 -8.42
C ARG A 18 -5.95 8.89 -8.40
N MET A 19 -6.41 9.29 -7.23
CA MET A 19 -7.63 10.10 -7.06
C MET A 19 -7.43 11.57 -7.51
N ARG A 20 -6.24 12.15 -7.31
CA ARG A 20 -5.99 13.56 -7.66
C ARG A 20 -5.52 13.77 -9.10
N GLY A 21 -4.71 12.86 -9.61
CA GLY A 21 -4.02 13.00 -10.90
C GLY A 21 -4.46 11.99 -11.95
N GLY A 22 -5.36 11.06 -11.61
CA GLY A 22 -5.80 10.00 -12.52
C GLY A 22 -4.74 8.92 -12.80
N ALA A 23 -3.56 9.02 -12.19
CA ALA A 23 -2.43 8.13 -12.43
C ALA A 23 -1.79 7.67 -11.11
N TRP A 24 -1.30 6.43 -11.12
CA TRP A 24 -0.49 5.89 -10.03
C TRP A 24 0.87 6.59 -9.97
N LEU A 25 1.56 6.50 -8.82
CA LEU A 25 2.92 7.01 -8.70
C LEU A 25 3.84 6.26 -9.67
N THR A 26 4.63 7.01 -10.42
CA THR A 26 5.77 6.45 -11.16
C THR A 26 6.78 5.84 -10.18
N VAL A 27 7.64 4.94 -10.68
CA VAL A 27 8.71 4.33 -9.88
C VAL A 27 9.56 5.39 -9.17
N SER A 28 9.93 6.47 -9.87
CA SER A 28 10.72 7.57 -9.30
C SER A 28 9.99 8.29 -8.17
N GLN A 29 8.69 8.55 -8.32
CA GLN A 29 7.89 9.18 -7.28
C GLN A 29 7.68 8.25 -6.08
N LEU A 30 7.46 6.96 -6.31
CA LEU A 30 7.33 5.96 -5.26
C LEU A 30 8.61 5.83 -4.43
N VAL A 31 9.77 5.73 -5.10
CA VAL A 31 11.09 5.72 -4.44
C VAL A 31 11.34 7.03 -3.70
N GLY A 32 10.93 8.16 -4.29
CA GLY A 32 11.02 9.48 -3.65
C GLY A 32 10.20 9.56 -2.37
N ALA A 33 8.93 9.13 -2.40
CA ALA A 33 8.04 9.10 -1.24
C ALA A 33 8.59 8.18 -0.14
N LEU A 34 9.07 6.99 -0.50
CA LEU A 34 9.71 6.05 0.43
C LEU A 34 10.91 6.69 1.13
N ARG A 35 11.83 7.30 0.37
CA ARG A 35 13.03 7.95 0.92
C ARG A 35 12.68 9.15 1.81
N ALA A 36 11.71 9.96 1.38
CA ALA A 36 11.24 11.10 2.16
C ALA A 36 10.68 10.64 3.50
N TRP A 37 9.86 9.59 3.51
CA TRP A 37 9.30 9.04 4.74
C TRP A 37 10.38 8.51 5.69
N LEU A 38 11.34 7.72 5.19
CA LEU A 38 12.44 7.19 6.00
C LEU A 38 13.28 8.33 6.61
N ALA A 39 13.58 9.36 5.82
CA ALA A 39 14.34 10.53 6.28
C ALA A 39 13.59 11.33 7.35
N CYS A 40 12.30 11.59 7.15
CA CYS A 40 11.48 12.34 8.10
C CYS A 40 11.35 11.65 9.46
N HIS A 41 11.43 10.32 9.50
CA HIS A 41 11.25 9.56 10.72
C HIS A 41 12.53 8.90 11.25
N HIS A 42 13.69 9.26 10.70
CA HIS A 42 15.00 8.71 11.09
C HIS A 42 15.01 7.17 11.14
N ALA A 43 14.31 6.54 10.20
CA ALA A 43 14.13 5.10 10.16
C ALA A 43 15.07 4.46 9.14
N GLU A 44 15.63 3.31 9.52
CA GLU A 44 16.34 2.44 8.59
C GLU A 44 15.41 1.32 8.11
N CYS A 45 15.64 0.90 6.88
CA CYS A 45 14.91 -0.18 6.24
C CYS A 45 15.87 -0.84 5.26
N ASP A 46 15.98 -2.17 5.27
CA ASP A 46 16.87 -2.86 4.34
C ASP A 46 16.46 -2.61 2.89
N TRP A 47 17.41 -2.65 1.95
CA TRP A 47 17.14 -2.35 0.55
C TRP A 47 16.14 -3.34 -0.08
N LEU A 48 16.16 -4.62 0.32
CA LEU A 48 15.23 -5.63 -0.16
C LEU A 48 13.83 -5.40 0.42
N ASP A 49 13.75 -5.08 1.71
CA ASP A 49 12.51 -4.68 2.38
C ASP A 49 11.87 -3.46 1.69
N ARG A 50 12.67 -2.46 1.31
CA ARG A 50 12.18 -1.28 0.58
C ARG A 50 11.51 -1.67 -0.73
N ILE A 51 12.10 -2.61 -1.48
CA ILE A 51 11.54 -3.10 -2.75
C ILE A 51 10.22 -3.85 -2.50
N ARG A 52 10.21 -4.74 -1.50
CA ARG A 52 9.01 -5.52 -1.14
C ARG A 52 7.87 -4.63 -0.69
N ILE A 53 8.13 -3.68 0.19
CA ILE A 53 7.15 -2.72 0.69
C ILE A 53 6.63 -1.83 -0.45
N ALA A 54 7.52 -1.32 -1.31
CA ALA A 54 7.12 -0.52 -2.47
C ALA A 54 6.19 -1.31 -3.41
N HIS A 55 6.55 -2.56 -3.73
CA HIS A 55 5.74 -3.43 -4.57
C HIS A 55 4.39 -3.77 -3.92
N ALA A 56 4.38 -4.16 -2.65
CA ALA A 56 3.15 -4.45 -1.91
C ALA A 56 2.24 -3.21 -1.84
N SER A 57 2.81 -2.02 -1.67
CA SER A 57 2.01 -0.78 -1.62
C SER A 57 1.23 -0.53 -2.90
N ALA A 58 1.81 -0.82 -4.06
CA ALA A 58 1.14 -0.67 -5.35
C ALA A 58 0.00 -1.69 -5.49
N LEU A 59 0.27 -2.97 -5.21
CA LEU A 59 -0.73 -4.03 -5.30
C LEU A 59 -1.92 -3.83 -4.36
N ILE A 60 -1.66 -3.37 -3.14
CA ILE A 60 -2.70 -3.08 -2.15
C ILE A 60 -3.52 -1.88 -2.59
N ALA A 61 -2.88 -0.79 -3.04
CA ALA A 61 -3.59 0.41 -3.51
C ALA A 61 -4.47 0.12 -4.73
N GLU A 62 -3.96 -0.64 -5.70
CA GLU A 62 -4.74 -1.10 -6.86
C GLU A 62 -5.95 -1.93 -6.43
N GLY A 63 -5.75 -2.90 -5.55
CA GLY A 63 -6.85 -3.73 -5.04
C GLY A 63 -7.92 -2.92 -4.30
N ILE A 64 -7.52 -1.93 -3.49
CA ILE A 64 -8.45 -1.01 -2.82
C ILE A 64 -9.25 -0.21 -3.86
N TYR A 65 -8.57 0.36 -4.85
CA TYR A 65 -9.22 1.19 -5.87
C TYR A 65 -10.17 0.38 -6.76
N GLU A 66 -9.81 -0.84 -7.14
CA GLU A 66 -10.68 -1.75 -7.89
C GLU A 66 -11.97 -2.08 -7.11
N VAL A 67 -11.84 -2.40 -5.82
CA VAL A 67 -13.01 -2.64 -4.96
C VAL A 67 -13.86 -1.39 -4.89
N ALA A 68 -13.28 -0.23 -4.57
CA ALA A 68 -14.00 1.04 -4.48
C ALA A 68 -14.77 1.37 -5.78
N SER A 69 -14.13 1.16 -6.94
CA SER A 69 -14.71 1.40 -8.27
C SER A 69 -15.95 0.55 -8.57
N ARG A 70 -16.14 -0.59 -7.88
CA ARG A 70 -17.35 -1.43 -8.03
C ARG A 70 -18.54 -0.91 -7.23
N TYR A 71 -18.30 -0.17 -6.16
CA TYR A 71 -19.35 0.37 -5.29
C TYR A 71 -19.76 1.79 -5.64
N GLY A 72 -18.96 2.50 -6.44
CA GLY A 72 -19.23 3.85 -6.90
C GLY A 72 -18.05 4.42 -7.66
N ASP A 73 -18.19 5.65 -8.13
CA ASP A 73 -17.07 6.39 -8.70
C ASP A 73 -16.15 6.88 -7.56
N PRO A 74 -14.93 6.33 -7.39
CA PRO A 74 -14.02 6.75 -6.34
C PRO A 74 -13.52 8.19 -6.55
N ASP A 75 -13.62 8.73 -7.77
CA ASP A 75 -13.19 10.08 -8.11
C ASP A 75 -14.32 11.12 -7.86
N SER A 76 -15.55 10.68 -7.59
CA SER A 76 -16.71 11.54 -7.29
C SER A 76 -16.61 12.28 -5.96
N GLY A 77 -15.75 11.82 -5.04
CA GLY A 77 -15.64 12.35 -3.68
C GLY A 77 -16.81 11.99 -2.76
N GLU A 78 -17.78 11.20 -3.24
CA GLU A 78 -18.87 10.70 -2.42
C GLU A 78 -18.36 9.65 -1.43
N ARG A 79 -18.88 9.69 -0.19
CA ARG A 79 -18.54 8.67 0.81
C ARG A 79 -19.22 7.35 0.44
N ILE A 80 -18.48 6.48 -0.24
CA ILE A 80 -18.90 5.12 -0.51
C ILE A 80 -18.96 4.34 0.81
N ARG A 81 -20.16 3.88 1.20
CA ARG A 81 -20.32 2.93 2.31
C ARG A 81 -20.02 1.54 1.77
N ILE A 82 -18.93 0.94 2.22
CA ILE A 82 -18.56 -0.42 1.82
C ILE A 82 -18.85 -1.34 3.00
N ASP A 83 -19.58 -2.42 2.75
CA ASP A 83 -19.81 -3.50 3.71
C ASP A 83 -18.50 -4.29 3.89
N LEU A 84 -17.93 -4.24 5.09
CA LEU A 84 -16.66 -4.91 5.39
C LEU A 84 -16.75 -6.44 5.31
N ASP A 85 -17.96 -6.99 5.37
CA ASP A 85 -18.21 -8.42 5.24
C ASP A 85 -18.40 -8.86 3.78
N ALA A 86 -18.35 -7.93 2.83
CA ALA A 86 -18.46 -8.26 1.41
C ALA A 86 -17.33 -9.19 0.95
N PRO A 87 -17.63 -10.20 0.10
CA PRO A 87 -16.66 -11.21 -0.30
C PRO A 87 -15.45 -10.63 -1.03
N GLU A 88 -15.63 -9.53 -1.78
CA GLU A 88 -14.54 -8.83 -2.46
C GLU A 88 -13.57 -8.16 -1.47
N LEU A 89 -14.09 -7.58 -0.38
CA LEU A 89 -13.27 -6.98 0.66
C LEU A 89 -12.55 -8.04 1.50
N GLN A 90 -13.19 -9.16 1.79
CA GLN A 90 -12.54 -10.30 2.44
C GLN A 90 -11.41 -10.87 1.57
N ALA A 91 -11.63 -10.99 0.26
CA ALA A 91 -10.59 -11.41 -0.67
C ALA A 91 -9.43 -10.40 -0.74
N LEU A 92 -9.72 -9.10 -0.74
CA LEU A 92 -8.70 -8.06 -0.67
C LEU A 92 -7.91 -8.15 0.64
N ARG A 93 -8.61 -8.31 1.78
CA ARG A 93 -7.98 -8.47 3.09
C ARG A 93 -7.03 -9.66 3.11
N ALA A 94 -7.47 -10.83 2.64
CA ALA A 94 -6.63 -12.02 2.57
C ALA A 94 -5.39 -11.81 1.69
N ARG A 95 -5.52 -11.10 0.56
CA ARG A 95 -4.37 -10.73 -0.29
C ARG A 95 -3.39 -9.81 0.43
N CYS A 96 -3.90 -8.79 1.13
CA CYS A 96 -3.07 -7.90 1.95
C CYS A 96 -2.33 -8.68 3.04
N ASP A 97 -3.02 -9.59 3.73
CA ASP A 97 -2.43 -10.42 4.79
C ASP A 97 -1.31 -11.32 4.24
N VAL A 98 -1.48 -11.92 3.05
CA VAL A 98 -0.41 -12.69 2.39
C VAL A 98 0.79 -11.82 2.02
N LEU A 99 0.55 -10.58 1.54
CA LEU A 99 1.65 -9.66 1.21
C LEU A 99 2.40 -9.21 2.47
N LEU A 100 1.68 -8.93 3.54
CA LEU A 100 2.26 -8.57 4.85
C LEU A 100 3.08 -9.72 5.42
N GLN A 101 2.54 -10.94 5.42
CA GLN A 101 3.26 -12.14 5.86
C GLN A 101 4.55 -12.39 5.06
N ARG A 102 4.60 -12.04 3.77
CA ARG A 102 5.84 -12.14 2.97
C ARG A 102 6.87 -11.09 3.34
N ILE A 103 6.43 -9.89 3.73
CA ILE A 103 7.31 -8.84 4.21
C ILE A 103 7.88 -9.23 5.58
N ASP A 104 7.04 -9.77 6.47
CA ASP A 104 7.43 -10.14 7.82
C ASP A 104 8.23 -11.46 7.88
N GLY A 105 7.81 -12.48 7.13
CA GLY A 105 8.35 -13.84 7.21
C GLY A 105 9.71 -14.05 6.54
N ASP A 106 10.07 -13.22 5.55
CA ASP A 106 11.42 -13.28 4.97
C ASP A 106 12.49 -12.70 5.91
N ARG A 107 12.06 -11.87 6.86
CA ARG A 107 12.92 -11.28 7.88
C ARG A 107 13.45 -12.31 8.89
N ASP A 108 12.63 -13.30 9.23
CA ASP A 108 13.03 -14.41 10.11
C ASP A 108 14.07 -15.33 9.44
N VAL A 109 14.15 -15.31 8.10
CA VAL A 109 15.15 -16.07 7.33
C VAL A 109 16.48 -15.33 7.30
N ASP A 110 16.47 -14.00 7.15
CA ASP A 110 17.69 -13.17 7.10
C ASP A 110 18.31 -12.89 8.49
N ALA A 111 17.59 -13.16 9.58
CA ALA A 111 18.07 -12.98 10.96
C ALA A 111 18.86 -14.19 11.52
N ARG A 112 19.16 -15.20 10.71
CA ARG A 112 19.74 -16.49 11.13
C ARG A 112 21.09 -16.78 10.50
#